data_AF-A0A7K2L1Q3-F1
#
_entry.id   AF-A0A7K2L1Q3-F1
#
_cell.length_a   1.000
_cell.length_b   1.000
_cell.length_c   1.000
_cell.angle_alpha   90.00
_cell.angle_beta   90.00
_cell.angle_gamma   90.00
#
_symmetry.space_group_name_H-M   'P 1'
#
loop_
_entity.id
_entity.type
_entity.pdbx_description
1 polymer ?
#
loop_
_entity_poly.entity_id
_entity_poly.type
_entity_poly.pdbx_seq_one_letter_code
_entity_poly.pdbx_strand_id
1 'polypeptide(L)'
;MTGTASAASCTAGWSSSAVYTGGMTASYGGRNWQAKWWTQGETPSTAGSGVWADQGSCTGGSGGGGGGTTGCDHPAWVAGRAYVTGDIVKYTNGNYYKASHDNPGYDPVISTWYWDPYTCTGGGGGNPDPSGFVVSEAQFNQMFP
;
A
#
# COMPACT_ATOMS: atom_id res chain seq x y z
N MET A 1 39.32 12.78 1.03
CA MET A 1 38.05 12.78 1.79
C MET A 1 36.94 12.43 0.80
N THR A 2 36.56 11.16 0.69
CA THR A 2 35.42 10.74 -0.14
C THR A 2 34.15 10.96 0.67
N GLY A 3 33.43 12.05 0.37
CA GLY A 3 32.13 12.32 0.98
C GLY A 3 31.14 11.24 0.55
N THR A 4 30.66 10.45 1.50
CA THR A 4 29.51 9.57 1.33
C THR A 4 28.31 10.46 1.02
N ALA A 5 27.91 10.53 -0.25
CA ALA A 5 26.63 11.10 -0.64
C ALA A 5 25.55 10.35 0.14
N SER A 6 24.85 11.07 1.02
CA SER A 6 23.70 10.55 1.75
C SER A 6 22.64 10.19 0.72
N ALA A 7 22.53 8.91 0.35
CA ALA A 7 21.51 8.47 -0.60
C ALA A 7 20.13 8.72 0.00
N ALA A 8 19.21 9.23 -0.82
CA ALA A 8 17.88 9.61 -0.39
C ALA A 8 17.13 8.40 0.15
N SER A 9 16.18 8.59 1.07
CA SER A 9 15.34 7.50 1.53
C SER A 9 14.47 6.98 0.38
N CYS A 10 14.34 5.66 0.25
CA CYS A 10 13.42 5.09 -0.74
C CYS A 10 11.97 5.49 -0.43
N THR A 11 11.22 5.85 -1.47
CA THR A 11 9.77 6.04 -1.37
C THR A 11 9.06 4.67 -1.34
N ALA A 12 7.74 4.67 -1.22
CA ALA A 12 6.94 3.44 -1.32
C ALA A 12 7.28 2.68 -2.62
N GLY A 13 7.32 1.34 -2.52
CA GLY A 13 7.65 0.48 -3.65
C GLY A 13 6.68 0.65 -4.81
N TRP A 14 7.20 0.61 -6.04
CA TRP A 14 6.36 0.60 -7.24
C TRP A 14 5.44 -0.62 -7.27
N SER A 15 4.20 -0.42 -7.70
CA SER A 15 3.18 -1.46 -7.89
C SER A 15 2.59 -1.36 -9.29
N SER A 16 2.52 -2.50 -9.99
CA SER A 16 1.92 -2.58 -11.33
C SER A 16 0.43 -2.27 -11.35
N SER A 17 -0.27 -2.42 -10.23
CA SER A 17 -1.71 -2.18 -10.13
C SER A 17 -2.06 -0.74 -9.75
N ALA A 18 -1.10 0.01 -9.20
CA ALA A 18 -1.31 1.39 -8.74
C ALA A 18 -1.28 2.39 -9.91
N VAL A 19 -2.04 3.47 -9.77
CA VAL A 19 -2.06 4.58 -10.72
C VAL A 19 -1.12 5.68 -10.24
N TYR A 20 -0.20 6.10 -11.09
CA TYR A 20 0.73 7.18 -10.80
C TYR A 20 0.45 8.38 -11.71
N THR A 21 0.09 9.51 -11.11
CA THR A 21 -0.11 10.78 -11.83
C THR A 21 1.14 11.65 -11.79
N GLY A 22 1.18 12.71 -12.61
CA GLY A 22 2.33 13.59 -12.72
C GLY A 22 2.78 14.13 -11.35
N GLY A 23 4.07 13.95 -11.03
CA GLY A 23 4.69 14.32 -9.76
C GLY A 23 4.75 13.21 -8.71
N MET A 24 3.98 12.13 -8.84
CA MET A 24 3.99 11.02 -7.88
C MET A 24 5.30 10.24 -7.93
N THR A 25 5.75 9.72 -6.78
CA THR A 25 7.04 9.01 -6.67
C THR A 25 6.91 7.57 -6.19
N ALA A 26 7.73 6.67 -6.73
CA ALA A 26 7.82 5.28 -6.31
C ALA A 26 9.26 4.77 -6.37
N SER A 27 9.61 3.78 -5.56
CA SER A 27 10.93 3.15 -5.59
C SER A 27 10.92 1.86 -6.42
N TYR A 28 11.92 1.70 -7.28
CA TYR A 28 12.10 0.50 -8.10
C TYR A 28 13.59 0.30 -8.40
N GLY A 29 14.09 -0.92 -8.19
CA GLY A 29 15.49 -1.26 -8.45
C GLY A 29 16.52 -0.45 -7.63
N GLY A 30 16.18 -0.06 -6.39
CA GLY A 30 17.07 0.72 -5.52
C GLY A 30 17.18 2.20 -5.90
N ARG A 31 16.23 2.71 -6.69
CA ARG A 31 16.17 4.11 -7.12
C ARG A 31 14.76 4.65 -6.90
N ASN A 32 14.66 5.95 -6.65
CA ASN A 32 13.38 6.64 -6.63
C ASN A 32 13.06 7.13 -8.04
N TRP A 33 11.80 7.07 -8.41
CA TRP A 33 11.28 7.47 -9.72
C TRP A 33 10.11 8.41 -9.52
N GLN A 34 9.97 9.40 -10.39
CA GLN A 34 8.83 10.32 -10.41
C GLN A 34 8.05 10.15 -11.72
N ALA A 35 6.75 9.90 -11.64
CA ALA A 35 5.89 9.86 -12.81
C ALA A 35 5.76 11.28 -13.38
N LYS A 36 5.97 11.43 -14.69
CA LYS A 36 5.85 12.74 -15.37
C LYS A 36 4.41 13.04 -15.77
N TRP A 37 3.62 11.99 -15.98
CA TRP A 37 2.20 12.03 -16.32
C TRP A 37 1.51 10.74 -15.83
N TRP A 38 0.20 10.63 -16.08
CA TRP A 38 -0.59 9.46 -15.70
C TRP A 38 -0.02 8.16 -16.28
N THR A 39 0.18 7.15 -15.43
CA THR A 39 0.62 5.81 -15.82
C THR A 39 0.11 4.75 -14.85
N GLN A 40 -0.06 3.53 -15.34
CA GLN A 40 -0.43 2.35 -14.55
C GLN A 40 0.25 1.14 -15.18
N GLY A 41 0.80 0.24 -14.37
CA GLY A 41 1.43 -0.99 -14.86
C GLY A 41 2.78 -0.83 -15.55
N GLU A 42 3.21 0.39 -15.84
CA GLU A 42 4.48 0.63 -16.51
C GLU A 42 5.65 0.69 -15.53
N THR A 43 6.60 -0.24 -15.72
CA THR A 43 7.78 -0.38 -14.86
C THR A 43 8.75 0.81 -15.01
N PRO A 44 9.16 1.46 -13.90
CA PRO A 44 10.14 2.53 -13.96
C PRO A 44 11.49 2.04 -14.50
N SER A 45 12.01 2.73 -15.52
CA SER A 45 13.30 2.41 -16.11
C SER A 45 13.89 3.59 -16.87
N THR A 46 15.22 3.66 -16.91
CA THR A 46 15.96 4.72 -17.63
C THR A 46 15.93 4.52 -19.14
N ALA A 47 15.66 3.29 -19.60
CA ALA A 47 15.58 2.90 -21.00
C ALA A 47 14.14 2.71 -21.50
N GLY A 48 13.14 3.02 -20.65
CA GLY A 48 11.72 2.85 -20.97
C GLY A 48 11.16 3.96 -21.85
N SER A 49 9.83 4.02 -21.89
CA SER A 49 9.01 5.01 -22.62
C SER A 49 9.16 6.47 -22.14
N GLY A 50 9.96 6.72 -21.09
CA GLY A 50 10.26 8.06 -20.58
C GLY A 50 9.18 8.66 -19.67
N VAL A 51 8.21 7.85 -19.24
CA VAL A 51 7.15 8.23 -18.28
C VAL A 51 7.71 8.51 -16.89
N TRP A 52 8.74 7.75 -16.49
CA TRP A 52 9.37 7.86 -15.19
C TRP A 52 10.67 8.66 -15.28
N ALA A 53 10.77 9.72 -14.47
CA ALA A 53 11.98 10.48 -14.26
C ALA A 53 12.77 9.90 -13.07
N ASP A 54 13.99 9.45 -13.33
CA ASP A 54 14.89 8.96 -12.28
C ASP A 54 15.25 10.08 -11.30
N GLN A 55 15.07 9.82 -10.00
CA GLN A 55 15.40 10.73 -8.90
C GLN A 55 16.70 10.33 -8.19
N GLY A 56 17.44 9.37 -8.75
CA GLY A 56 18.67 8.85 -8.19
C GLY A 56 18.48 7.64 -7.27
N SER A 57 19.63 7.10 -6.85
CA SER A 57 19.71 5.96 -5.94
C SER A 57 19.12 6.31 -4.58
N CYS A 58 18.39 5.36 -4.02
CA CYS A 58 17.83 5.48 -2.69
C CYS A 58 18.36 4.36 -1.78
N THR A 59 18.60 4.68 -0.52
CA THR A 59 19.01 3.71 0.50
C THR A 59 18.23 3.97 1.77
N GLY A 60 17.61 2.94 2.33
CA GLY A 60 16.87 3.09 3.58
C GLY A 60 15.63 3.95 3.39
N GLY A 61 14.54 3.32 2.98
CA GLY A 61 13.23 3.95 2.91
C GLY A 61 12.14 2.94 3.16
N SER A 62 12.20 2.33 4.34
CA SER A 62 10.99 1.76 4.94
C SER A 62 10.06 2.93 5.27
N GLY A 63 9.16 3.22 4.34
CA GLY A 63 8.04 4.13 4.51
C GLY A 63 6.98 3.85 3.44
N GLY A 64 6.36 2.67 3.35
CA GLY A 64 6.23 1.65 4.40
C GLY A 64 6.41 0.21 3.92
N GLY A 65 7.39 -0.46 4.52
CA GLY A 65 7.18 -1.75 5.20
C GLY A 65 6.76 -2.97 4.38
N GLY A 66 7.55 -3.37 3.38
CA GLY A 66 7.55 -4.76 2.91
C GLY A 66 8.71 -5.53 3.54
N GLY A 67 8.43 -6.41 4.51
CA GLY A 67 9.32 -7.54 4.83
C GLY A 67 9.60 -7.87 6.30
N GLY A 68 8.59 -8.37 7.02
CA GLY A 68 8.74 -9.54 7.89
C GLY A 68 9.29 -9.36 9.31
N THR A 69 8.40 -9.12 10.26
CA THR A 69 8.31 -9.97 11.47
C THR A 69 6.85 -10.12 11.84
N THR A 70 6.41 -11.37 12.00
CA THR A 70 5.25 -11.83 12.77
C THR A 70 4.55 -10.75 13.60
N GLY A 71 3.36 -10.31 13.18
CA GLY A 71 2.50 -9.50 14.04
C GLY A 71 1.95 -8.24 13.38
N CYS A 72 0.80 -7.82 13.88
CA CYS A 72 -0.03 -6.72 13.41
C CYS A 72 0.55 -5.35 13.73
N ASP A 73 1.80 -5.11 13.33
CA ASP A 73 2.49 -3.85 13.55
C ASP A 73 2.43 -3.00 12.27
N HIS A 74 1.28 -2.35 12.08
CA HIS A 74 1.02 -1.45 10.96
C HIS A 74 1.02 0.02 11.42
N PRO A 75 1.49 0.96 10.58
CA PRO A 75 1.54 2.37 10.93
C PRO A 75 0.14 2.94 11.20
N ALA A 76 0.06 3.93 12.09
CA ALA A 76 -1.21 4.64 12.34
C ALA A 76 -1.66 5.43 11.10
N TRP A 77 -2.98 5.50 10.91
CA TRP A 77 -3.58 6.37 9.90
C TRP A 77 -3.33 7.85 10.22
N VAL A 78 -3.12 8.64 9.17
CA VAL A 78 -2.85 10.08 9.22
C VAL A 78 -3.83 10.78 8.28
N ALA A 79 -4.57 11.74 8.81
CA ALA A 79 -5.55 12.51 8.04
C ALA A 79 -4.91 13.27 6.88
N GLY A 80 -5.53 13.20 5.69
CA GLY A 80 -5.05 13.92 4.50
C GLY A 80 -3.76 13.37 3.89
N ARG A 81 -3.20 12.27 4.42
CA ARG A 81 -2.09 11.55 3.79
C ARG A 81 -2.63 10.65 2.69
N ALA A 82 -2.05 10.72 1.50
CA ALA A 82 -2.39 9.77 0.45
C ALA A 82 -1.86 8.37 0.77
N TYR A 83 -2.68 7.35 0.52
CA TYR A 83 -2.38 5.93 0.69
C TYR A 83 -2.61 5.20 -0.62
N VAL A 84 -1.72 4.30 -1.00
CA VAL A 84 -1.85 3.53 -2.24
C VAL A 84 -2.53 2.20 -1.98
N THR A 85 -3.12 1.63 -3.02
CA THR A 85 -3.73 0.30 -2.96
C THR A 85 -2.74 -0.72 -2.37
N GLY A 86 -3.14 -1.38 -1.28
CA GLY A 86 -2.32 -2.35 -0.54
C GLY A 86 -1.86 -1.86 0.83
N ASP A 87 -1.81 -0.54 1.06
CA ASP A 87 -1.38 0.04 2.34
C ASP A 87 -2.29 -0.40 3.48
N ILE A 88 -1.72 -0.85 4.59
CA ILE A 88 -2.48 -1.19 5.79
C ILE A 88 -2.14 -0.19 6.90
N VAL A 89 -3.18 0.37 7.51
CA VAL A 89 -3.05 1.34 8.60
C VAL A 89 -3.88 0.92 9.80
N LYS A 90 -3.41 1.31 11.00
CA LYS A 90 -4.21 1.28 12.22
C LYS A 90 -5.01 2.57 12.34
N TYR A 91 -6.33 2.49 12.32
CA TYR A 91 -7.18 3.65 12.50
C TYR A 91 -7.40 3.95 14.00
N THR A 92 -7.92 5.14 14.31
CA THR A 92 -8.07 5.66 15.69
C THR A 92 -9.02 4.81 16.55
N ASN A 93 -9.92 4.04 15.92
CA ASN A 93 -10.78 3.05 16.58
C ASN A 93 -10.04 1.76 16.99
N GLY A 94 -8.75 1.64 16.68
CA GLY A 94 -7.92 0.47 16.99
C GLY A 94 -7.99 -0.65 15.95
N ASN A 95 -8.88 -0.55 14.96
CA ASN A 95 -8.99 -1.51 13.85
C ASN A 95 -7.97 -1.21 12.76
N TYR A 96 -7.68 -2.21 11.93
CA TYR A 96 -6.82 -2.06 10.78
C TYR A 96 -7.65 -1.97 9.50
N TYR A 97 -7.16 -1.20 8.54
CA TYR A 97 -7.79 -1.00 7.24
C TYR A 97 -6.73 -1.09 6.16
N LYS A 98 -7.06 -1.81 5.10
CA LYS A 98 -6.25 -1.91 3.88
C LYS A 98 -6.84 -0.98 2.82
N ALA A 99 -6.01 -0.16 2.20
CA ALA A 99 -6.42 0.61 1.06
C ALA A 99 -6.66 -0.34 -0.12
N SER A 100 -7.88 -0.38 -0.63
CA SER A 100 -8.24 -1.22 -1.79
C SER A 100 -8.24 -0.44 -3.10
N HIS A 101 -8.24 0.88 -2.98
CA HIS A 101 -8.01 1.82 -4.06
C HIS A 101 -7.08 2.93 -3.57
N ASP A 102 -6.43 3.63 -4.51
CA ASP A 102 -5.57 4.77 -4.21
C ASP A 102 -6.39 5.86 -3.53
N ASN A 103 -6.08 6.13 -2.27
CA ASN A 103 -6.82 7.03 -1.42
C ASN A 103 -6.07 8.36 -1.25
N PRO A 104 -6.62 9.50 -1.67
CA PRO A 104 -5.99 10.81 -1.48
C PRO A 104 -6.00 11.32 -0.03
N GLY A 105 -6.43 10.50 0.94
CA GLY A 105 -6.40 10.83 2.38
C GLY A 105 -7.77 10.85 3.05
N TYR A 106 -8.77 10.24 2.41
CA TYR A 106 -10.08 10.00 2.98
C TYR A 106 -10.03 9.00 4.13
N ASP A 107 -11.02 9.13 5.00
CA ASP A 107 -11.12 8.42 6.25
C ASP A 107 -11.58 6.95 6.06
N PRO A 108 -10.88 5.96 6.67
CA PRO A 108 -11.23 4.54 6.65
C PRO A 108 -12.64 4.16 7.05
N VAL A 109 -13.30 4.93 7.94
CA VAL A 109 -14.67 4.61 8.38
C VAL A 109 -15.74 5.34 7.56
N ILE A 110 -15.39 6.40 6.83
CA ILE A 110 -16.33 7.16 6.01
C ILE A 110 -16.35 6.64 4.58
N SER A 111 -15.20 6.21 4.05
CA SER A 111 -15.06 5.84 2.65
C SER A 111 -14.60 4.40 2.49
N THR A 112 -15.53 3.48 2.71
CA THR A 112 -15.33 2.03 2.51
C THR A 112 -15.00 1.64 1.07
N TRP A 113 -15.14 2.56 0.11
CA TRP A 113 -14.66 2.33 -1.26
C TRP A 113 -13.13 2.34 -1.33
N TYR A 114 -12.46 3.22 -0.58
CA TYR A 114 -11.01 3.30 -0.54
C TYR A 114 -10.40 2.31 0.46
N TRP A 115 -11.16 1.90 1.47
CA TRP A 115 -10.67 1.12 2.60
C TRP A 115 -11.51 -0.12 2.88
N ASP A 116 -10.85 -1.27 2.91
CA ASP A 116 -11.41 -2.52 3.41
C ASP A 116 -10.93 -2.79 4.84
N PRO A 117 -11.79 -3.33 5.72
CA PRO A 117 -11.36 -3.77 7.04
C PRO A 117 -10.32 -4.88 6.90
N TYR A 118 -9.25 -4.80 7.67
CA TYR A 118 -8.16 -5.76 7.66
C TYR A 118 -8.08 -6.49 8.99
N THR A 119 -8.26 -7.80 8.96
CA THR A 119 -7.95 -8.67 10.09
C THR A 119 -6.52 -9.15 9.94
N CYS A 120 -5.70 -8.78 10.92
CA CYS A 120 -4.33 -9.20 10.91
C CYS A 120 -4.23 -10.63 11.47
N THR A 121 -4.16 -11.59 10.56
CA THR A 121 -3.98 -13.00 10.90
C THR A 121 -2.51 -13.35 10.74
N GLY A 122 -1.83 -13.64 11.85
CA GLY A 122 -0.43 -14.04 11.83
C GLY A 122 -0.21 -15.32 11.02
N GLY A 123 0.64 -15.22 9.99
CA GLY A 123 1.36 -16.30 9.31
C GLY A 123 0.65 -17.65 9.15
N GLY A 124 0.15 -17.92 7.95
CA GLY A 124 -0.17 -19.28 7.50
C GLY A 124 -0.78 -19.27 6.12
N GLY A 125 -0.01 -19.70 5.11
CA GLY A 125 -0.47 -19.83 3.74
C GLY A 125 -1.76 -20.65 3.66
N GLY A 126 -2.75 -20.10 2.96
CA GLY A 126 -4.01 -20.78 2.68
C GLY A 126 -4.75 -19.98 1.62
N ASN A 127 -4.74 -20.53 0.41
CA ASN A 127 -5.57 -20.12 -0.71
C ASN A 127 -7.00 -19.74 -0.24
N PRO A 128 -7.48 -18.50 -0.47
CA PRO A 128 -8.87 -18.18 -0.15
C PRO A 128 -9.78 -18.93 -1.14
N ASP A 129 -10.38 -19.99 -0.63
CA ASP A 129 -11.62 -20.56 -1.13
C ASP A 129 -12.68 -19.43 -1.22
N PRO A 130 -13.47 -19.31 -2.31
CA PRO A 130 -14.33 -18.15 -2.59
C PRO A 130 -15.60 -18.05 -1.71
N SER A 131 -15.59 -18.63 -0.52
CA SER A 131 -16.76 -18.78 0.35
C SER A 131 -16.76 -17.75 1.49
N GLY A 132 -16.81 -16.46 1.14
CA GLY A 132 -16.80 -15.34 2.09
C GLY A 132 -18.17 -14.72 2.35
N PHE A 133 -19.23 -15.50 2.54
CA PHE A 133 -20.47 -14.99 3.14
C PHE A 133 -20.29 -15.00 4.66
N VAL A 134 -20.42 -13.84 5.31
CA VAL A 134 -20.07 -13.60 6.73
C VAL A 134 -21.08 -14.23 7.70
N VAL A 135 -21.76 -15.30 7.33
CA VAL A 135 -22.78 -15.95 8.16
C VAL A 135 -22.63 -17.45 8.05
N SER A 136 -22.35 -18.12 9.17
CA SER A 136 -22.37 -19.59 9.24
C SER A 136 -23.82 -20.09 9.21
N GLU A 137 -24.04 -21.30 8.67
CA GLU A 137 -25.37 -21.90 8.50
C GLU A 137 -26.17 -22.00 9.82
N ALA A 138 -25.46 -22.15 10.95
CA ALA A 138 -26.04 -22.12 12.29
C ALA A 138 -26.63 -20.76 12.68
N GLN A 139 -26.07 -19.67 12.17
CA GLN A 139 -26.50 -18.29 12.47
C GLN A 139 -27.67 -17.86 11.56
N PHE A 140 -27.74 -18.38 10.33
CA PHE A 140 -28.89 -18.18 9.43
C PHE A 140 -30.17 -18.84 9.96
N ASN A 141 -30.09 -20.07 10.49
CA ASN A 141 -31.24 -20.78 11.07
C ASN A 141 -31.75 -20.19 12.40
N GLN A 142 -31.08 -19.19 12.97
CA GLN A 142 -31.51 -18.49 14.19
C GLN A 142 -32.18 -17.14 13.90
N MET A 143 -32.14 -16.66 12.65
CA MET A 143 -32.71 -15.35 12.28
C MET A 143 -34.17 -15.43 11.84
N PHE A 144 -34.68 -16.62 11.51
CA PHE A 144 -36.07 -16.86 11.13
C PHE A 144 -36.64 -18.06 11.92
N PRO A 145 -37.29 -17.83 13.07
CA PRO A 145 -38.08 -18.86 13.74
C PRO A 145 -39.35 -19.24 12.96
#